data_AF-A0A091N1T2-F1
#
_entry.id   AF-A0A091N1T2-F1
#
_cell.length_a   1.000
_cell.length_b   1.000
_cell.length_c   1.000
_cell.angle_alpha   90.00
_cell.angle_beta   90.00
_cell.angle_gamma   90.00
#
_symmetry.space_group_name_H-M   'P 1'
#
loop_
_entity.id
_entity.type
_entity.pdbx_description
1 polymer ?
#
loop_
_entity_poly.entity_id
_entity_poly.type
_entity_poly.pdbx_seq_one_letter_code
_entity_poly.pdbx_strand_id
1 'polypeptide(L)'
;MQLTVLVFAVWIFIFFYACVDGYPNGKVRQACTSMIPCHGGSPQLLPEHTITANGTEFKPGDSIEVHLSGPDFEGFFIQARDAEHLDSPAVGSFKLVDRRLSQLLTCGRTKNSAVSHTSKAKKKYVKVYWIAPGDAPKRVQFLATIVKNYRTYWVKIPGPIVSQRLAPFPTTTVHATSEAISTSCPVSSLSKPFNASGCGIIKFCIRNPSRCDPESASCFFLSFKHEKSSVFIEMSGPSEGYLAFAFSYDQWMGGDDAYLCINEDHHVHVSTAYLKGRSPPVLDSENALEDVSWRLADGILQCSFRRSIHLPAHKGRFNLNASYYIFLADGETSQGGRMYKHSRQPLVTNGMYNVAGLPQDIGGSRSPRLIKAHGALMFVAWITTVSIGVIVARFFKPLWSHSFLFGKEMWFQVHRMLMLTTVMLTSISFVLPFIYRGGWSQQAGFHPYLGSTVMALTIFQALMAGFRPSRHAPRRQLFNWFHWSTGTIARILAVVTMFLGMDLPALDLPDPWDTYTMIGFVAWHVGIDVLLEIHSYCLIRKAEVIEDDRVQILQSLTTAEAEGRLFKQIVLSIYVCGNVVFLIAFLTAINQI
;
A
#
# COMPACT_ATOMS: atom_id res chain seq x y z
N MET A 1 5.79 40.26 6.13
CA MET A 1 5.43 39.21 5.14
C MET A 1 6.49 38.12 4.94
N GLN A 2 7.80 38.38 5.15
CA GLN A 2 8.83 37.32 5.12
C GLN A 2 8.79 36.41 6.38
N LEU A 3 8.45 36.97 7.54
CA LEU A 3 8.39 36.22 8.80
C LEU A 3 7.24 35.19 8.83
N THR A 4 6.09 35.52 8.26
CA THR A 4 4.91 34.63 8.22
C THR A 4 5.12 33.40 7.32
N VAL A 5 5.86 33.54 6.22
CA VAL A 5 6.20 32.42 5.32
C VAL A 5 7.23 31.48 5.97
N LEU A 6 8.20 32.04 6.70
CA LEU A 6 9.19 31.25 7.46
C LEU A 6 8.53 30.48 8.61
N VAL A 7 7.62 31.13 9.35
CA VAL A 7 6.87 30.49 10.45
C VAL A 7 6.00 29.34 9.93
N PHE A 8 5.37 29.48 8.76
CA PHE A 8 4.58 28.41 8.14
C PHE A 8 5.44 27.22 7.68
N ALA A 9 6.61 27.47 7.10
CA ALA A 9 7.55 26.43 6.71
C ALA A 9 8.17 25.69 7.92
N VAL A 10 8.45 26.41 9.01
CA VAL A 10 8.94 25.84 10.28
C VAL A 10 7.85 25.04 10.99
N TRP A 11 6.58 25.48 10.92
CA TRP A 11 5.44 24.74 11.47
C TRP A 11 5.23 23.38 10.79
N ILE A 12 5.44 23.30 9.47
CA ILE A 12 5.41 22.04 8.72
C ILE A 12 6.57 21.13 9.16
N PHE A 13 7.75 21.67 9.45
CA PHE A 13 8.94 20.89 9.84
C PHE A 13 8.79 20.18 11.20
N ILE A 14 8.04 20.75 12.15
CA ILE A 14 7.89 20.21 13.52
C ILE A 14 6.97 18.97 13.55
N PHE A 15 6.05 18.82 12.59
CA PHE A 15 5.13 17.68 12.55
C PHE A 15 5.73 16.38 11.99
N PHE A 16 6.94 16.41 11.39
CA PHE A 16 7.53 15.26 10.68
C PHE A 16 8.61 14.48 11.45
N TYR A 17 8.90 14.81 12.71
CA TYR A 17 9.99 14.18 13.49
C TYR A 17 9.55 13.31 14.67
N ALA A 18 8.51 12.49 14.50
CA ALA A 18 8.18 11.44 15.46
C ALA A 18 8.64 10.06 14.94
N CYS A 19 9.93 9.75 15.08
CA CYS A 19 10.42 8.37 15.03
C CYS A 19 10.05 7.65 16.33
N VAL A 20 9.37 6.51 16.25
CA VAL A 20 9.08 5.65 17.41
C VAL A 20 10.31 4.78 17.72
N ASP A 21 10.88 4.99 18.90
CA ASP A 21 12.08 4.34 19.43
C ASP A 21 11.82 2.86 19.83
N GLY A 22 12.72 1.94 19.49
CA GLY A 22 12.71 0.54 19.95
C GLY A 22 13.65 0.32 21.12
N TYR A 23 13.15 0.28 22.36
CA TYR A 23 13.99 0.17 23.57
C TYR A 23 14.51 -1.26 23.85
N PRO A 24 15.72 -1.41 24.42
CA PRO A 24 16.39 -2.70 24.70
C PRO A 24 15.82 -3.48 25.90
N ASN A 25 14.63 -3.11 26.39
CA ASN A 25 14.10 -3.52 27.69
C ASN A 25 13.00 -4.59 27.59
N GLY A 26 12.93 -5.37 26.50
CA GLY A 26 12.07 -6.55 26.35
C GLY A 26 10.57 -6.35 26.59
N LYS A 27 10.05 -5.11 26.63
CA LYS A 27 8.62 -4.79 26.83
C LYS A 27 7.80 -4.98 25.54
N VAL A 28 7.83 -6.19 25.00
CA VAL A 28 7.32 -6.54 23.66
C VAL A 28 5.85 -7.00 23.66
N ARG A 29 4.93 -6.19 24.23
CA ARG A 29 3.48 -6.54 24.25
C ARG A 29 2.89 -6.76 22.86
N GLN A 30 3.40 -6.05 21.86
CA GLN A 30 2.94 -6.17 20.46
C GLN A 30 3.35 -7.51 19.82
N ALA A 31 4.38 -8.19 20.36
CA ALA A 31 4.82 -9.51 19.89
C ALA A 31 4.00 -10.67 20.49
N CYS A 32 3.00 -10.39 21.33
CA CYS A 32 2.23 -11.43 22.01
C CYS A 32 1.56 -12.44 21.08
N THR A 33 1.12 -12.02 19.89
CA THR A 33 0.45 -12.93 18.93
C THR A 33 1.45 -13.60 18.00
N SER A 34 2.35 -12.83 17.38
CA SER A 34 3.31 -13.36 16.42
C SER A 34 4.46 -14.13 17.07
N MET A 35 4.79 -13.80 18.33
CA MET A 35 6.07 -14.08 18.98
C MET A 35 7.28 -13.61 18.17
N ILE A 36 7.09 -12.73 17.17
CA ILE A 36 8.18 -12.20 16.36
C ILE A 36 8.71 -10.94 17.05
N PRO A 37 10.00 -10.87 17.40
CA PRO A 37 10.58 -9.64 17.87
C PRO A 37 10.66 -8.69 16.67
N CYS A 38 10.20 -7.44 16.80
CA CYS A 38 10.17 -6.44 15.71
C CYS A 38 11.57 -5.93 15.31
N HIS A 39 12.55 -6.83 15.27
CA HIS A 39 13.85 -6.57 14.71
C HIS A 39 13.82 -6.95 13.23
N GLY A 40 14.32 -6.08 12.35
CA GLY A 40 14.34 -6.36 10.92
C GLY A 40 15.11 -7.65 10.60
N GLY A 41 14.58 -8.46 9.69
CA GLY A 41 15.15 -9.77 9.30
C GLY A 41 14.07 -10.85 9.17
N SER A 42 14.47 -12.06 8.79
CA SER A 42 13.63 -13.26 8.84
C SER A 42 14.12 -14.19 9.96
N PRO A 43 13.22 -14.91 10.65
CA PRO A 43 13.63 -15.86 11.69
C PRO A 43 14.49 -16.97 11.10
N GLN A 44 15.43 -17.47 11.90
CA GLN A 44 16.26 -18.60 11.57
C GLN A 44 15.43 -19.91 11.64
N LEU A 45 15.70 -20.84 10.71
CA LEU A 45 14.89 -22.07 10.53
C LEU A 45 15.25 -23.19 11.53
N LEU A 46 16.50 -23.26 11.97
CA LEU A 46 17.00 -24.35 12.83
C LEU A 46 17.33 -23.81 14.24
N PRO A 47 16.53 -24.14 15.28
CA PRO A 47 16.75 -23.65 16.64
C PRO A 47 18.02 -24.24 17.27
N GLU A 48 18.87 -23.37 17.84
CA GLU A 48 20.05 -23.77 18.61
C GLU A 48 19.74 -24.00 20.11
N HIS A 49 18.52 -23.69 20.52
CA HIS A 49 18.10 -23.63 21.92
C HIS A 49 16.88 -24.51 22.13
N THR A 50 16.75 -25.01 23.36
CA THR A 50 15.67 -25.92 23.74
C THR A 50 14.88 -25.36 24.91
N ILE A 51 13.57 -25.58 24.86
CA ILE A 51 12.66 -25.31 25.96
C ILE A 51 12.15 -26.65 26.50
N THR A 52 12.25 -26.85 27.82
CA THR A 52 11.87 -28.09 28.50
C THR A 52 10.99 -27.79 29.70
N ALA A 53 10.23 -28.79 30.16
CA ALA A 53 9.36 -28.69 31.32
C ALA A 53 9.53 -29.93 32.20
N ASN A 54 9.33 -29.79 33.51
CA ASN A 54 9.55 -30.87 34.47
C ASN A 54 8.34 -31.82 34.67
N GLY A 55 7.27 -31.64 33.89
CA GLY A 55 6.08 -32.47 33.96
C GLY A 55 5.44 -32.65 32.58
N THR A 56 4.75 -33.77 32.38
CA THR A 56 4.01 -34.11 31.15
C THR A 56 2.49 -34.00 31.33
N GLU A 57 2.03 -33.89 32.57
CA GLU A 57 0.63 -33.79 32.94
C GLU A 57 0.40 -32.64 33.92
N PHE A 58 -0.82 -32.10 33.93
CA PHE A 58 -1.22 -31.05 34.88
C PHE A 58 -2.70 -31.14 35.26
N LYS A 59 -3.04 -30.50 36.38
CA LYS A 59 -4.40 -30.13 36.79
C LYS A 59 -4.51 -28.61 36.85
N PRO A 60 -5.72 -28.03 36.67
CA PRO A 60 -5.93 -26.61 36.89
C PRO A 60 -5.41 -26.18 38.27
N GLY A 61 -4.60 -25.12 38.30
CA GLY A 61 -3.90 -24.64 39.50
C GLY A 61 -2.48 -25.20 39.71
N ASP A 62 -2.07 -26.25 38.98
CA ASP A 62 -0.71 -26.78 39.07
C ASP A 62 0.33 -25.78 38.55
N SER A 63 1.53 -25.87 39.13
CA SER A 63 2.69 -25.05 38.75
C SER A 63 3.77 -25.93 38.11
N ILE A 64 3.96 -25.80 36.80
CA ILE A 64 4.95 -26.54 36.01
C ILE A 64 6.22 -25.70 35.89
N GLU A 65 7.38 -26.31 36.15
CA GLU A 65 8.67 -25.66 35.93
C GLU A 65 9.06 -25.72 34.46
N VAL A 66 9.42 -24.58 33.87
CA VAL A 66 9.80 -24.44 32.46
C VAL A 66 11.19 -23.81 32.37
N HIS A 67 12.04 -24.41 31.54
CA HIS A 67 13.43 -24.00 31.36
C HIS A 67 13.70 -23.70 29.89
N LEU A 68 14.49 -22.66 29.66
CA LEU A 68 15.04 -22.33 28.35
C LEU A 68 16.57 -22.41 28.45
N SER A 69 17.21 -23.23 27.62
CA SER A 69 18.66 -23.42 27.62
C SER A 69 19.26 -23.45 26.21
N GLY A 70 20.53 -23.08 26.08
CA GLY A 70 21.27 -23.13 24.81
C GLY A 70 22.49 -22.21 24.80
N PRO A 71 23.05 -21.89 23.62
CA PRO A 71 24.12 -20.91 23.44
C PRO A 71 23.72 -19.50 23.91
N ASP A 72 24.68 -18.58 24.07
CA ASP A 72 24.42 -17.21 24.54
C ASP A 72 23.33 -16.49 23.72
N PHE A 73 22.34 -15.92 24.40
CA PHE A 73 21.29 -15.08 23.81
C PHE A 73 21.08 -13.77 24.59
N GLU A 74 20.69 -12.71 23.89
CA GLU A 74 20.46 -11.37 24.44
C GLU A 74 19.00 -11.20 24.90
N GLY A 75 18.05 -11.76 24.16
CA GLY A 75 16.62 -11.63 24.43
C GLY A 75 15.86 -12.95 24.32
N PHE A 76 14.75 -13.05 25.04
CA PHE A 76 13.81 -14.17 24.94
C PHE A 76 12.37 -13.71 25.16
N PHE A 77 11.42 -14.54 24.72
CA PHE A 77 9.99 -14.41 24.93
C PHE A 77 9.32 -15.79 25.03
N ILE A 78 8.65 -16.09 26.15
CA ILE A 78 8.04 -17.40 26.43
C ILE A 78 6.52 -17.25 26.62
N GLN A 79 5.76 -18.16 26.03
CA GLN A 79 4.31 -18.30 26.20
C GLN A 79 3.91 -19.78 26.27
N ALA A 80 2.71 -20.03 26.80
CA ALA A 80 2.03 -21.32 26.65
C ALA A 80 0.74 -21.10 25.85
N ARG A 81 0.40 -22.03 24.96
CA ARG A 81 -0.81 -21.97 24.10
C ARG A 81 -1.48 -23.34 24.05
N ASP A 82 -2.72 -23.37 23.58
CA ASP A 82 -3.39 -24.63 23.25
C ASP A 82 -2.54 -25.41 22.22
N ALA A 83 -2.23 -26.67 22.52
CA ALA A 83 -1.42 -27.52 21.66
C ALA A 83 -2.14 -27.89 20.35
N GLU A 84 -3.47 -27.85 20.33
CA GLU A 84 -4.27 -28.05 19.10
C GLU A 84 -4.35 -26.78 18.26
N HIS A 85 -4.16 -25.61 18.89
CA HIS A 85 -4.26 -24.30 18.24
C HIS A 85 -3.13 -23.38 18.70
N LEU A 86 -1.93 -23.54 18.12
CA LEU A 86 -0.74 -22.75 18.51
C LEU A 86 -0.84 -21.26 18.17
N ASP A 87 -1.88 -20.79 17.49
CA ASP A 87 -2.20 -19.37 17.28
C ASP A 87 -3.25 -18.82 18.25
N SER A 88 -3.72 -19.65 19.19
CA SER A 88 -4.62 -19.25 20.28
C SER A 88 -3.98 -18.22 21.22
N PRO A 89 -4.80 -17.46 21.98
CA PRO A 89 -4.30 -16.60 23.05
C PRO A 89 -3.43 -17.35 24.06
N ALA A 90 -2.54 -16.63 24.73
CA ALA A 90 -1.69 -17.21 25.75
C ALA A 90 -2.53 -17.81 26.89
N VAL A 91 -2.24 -19.07 27.22
CA VAL A 91 -2.93 -19.88 28.23
C VAL A 91 -2.14 -19.81 29.54
N GLY A 92 -2.84 -19.53 30.62
CA GLY A 92 -2.27 -19.51 31.97
C GLY A 92 -1.42 -18.29 32.27
N SER A 93 -0.68 -18.38 33.38
CA SER A 93 0.15 -17.28 33.88
C SER A 93 1.50 -17.76 34.35
N PHE A 94 2.51 -16.90 34.31
CA PHE A 94 3.86 -17.22 34.71
C PHE A 94 4.24 -16.55 36.03
N LYS A 95 5.11 -17.23 36.78
CA LYS A 95 5.79 -16.72 37.96
C LYS A 95 7.30 -16.75 37.73
N LEU A 96 7.95 -15.62 38.01
CA LEU A 96 9.38 -15.45 37.79
C LEU A 96 10.20 -16.09 38.92
N VAL A 97 11.33 -16.69 38.56
CA VAL A 97 12.38 -17.09 39.51
C VAL A 97 13.35 -15.95 39.76
N ASP A 98 13.83 -15.31 38.68
CA ASP A 98 14.76 -14.17 38.76
C ASP A 98 14.15 -12.91 38.11
N ARG A 99 13.82 -11.92 38.96
CA ARG A 99 13.26 -10.62 38.55
C ARG A 99 14.31 -9.65 37.97
N ARG A 100 15.61 -9.95 38.12
CA ARG A 100 16.69 -9.15 37.52
C ARG A 100 16.89 -9.51 36.06
N LEU A 101 16.67 -10.78 35.69
CA LEU A 101 16.84 -11.28 34.31
C LEU A 101 15.56 -11.27 33.49
N SER A 102 14.41 -11.43 34.15
CA SER A 102 13.12 -11.67 33.51
C SER A 102 12.02 -10.72 34.02
N GLN A 103 11.03 -10.44 33.19
CA GLN A 103 9.83 -9.68 33.52
C GLN A 103 8.57 -10.34 32.96
N LEU A 104 7.44 -10.08 33.60
CA LEU A 104 6.13 -10.58 33.16
C LEU A 104 5.48 -9.59 32.21
N LEU A 105 4.84 -10.12 31.18
CA LEU A 105 4.05 -9.37 30.21
C LEU A 105 2.60 -9.87 30.22
N THR A 106 1.68 -8.97 29.85
CA THR A 106 0.26 -9.26 29.69
C THR A 106 -0.03 -9.34 28.20
N CYS A 107 -0.51 -10.49 27.74
CA CYS A 107 -0.91 -10.71 26.36
C CYS A 107 -2.42 -10.88 26.27
N GLY A 108 -3.07 -10.04 25.47
CA GLY A 108 -4.52 -10.01 25.40
C GLY A 108 -5.14 -9.66 26.76
N ARG A 109 -6.05 -10.50 27.24
CA ARG A 109 -6.78 -10.31 28.51
C ARG A 109 -6.14 -11.05 29.69
N THR A 110 -5.13 -11.88 29.44
CA THR A 110 -4.52 -12.75 30.46
C THR A 110 -3.33 -12.05 31.11
N LYS A 111 -3.44 -11.73 32.40
CA LYS A 111 -2.33 -11.11 33.16
C LYS A 111 -1.18 -12.11 33.33
N ASN A 112 0.05 -11.62 33.26
CA ASN A 112 1.27 -12.40 33.44
C ASN A 112 1.39 -13.62 32.49
N SER A 113 0.75 -13.57 31.33
CA SER A 113 0.64 -14.70 30.41
C SER A 113 1.88 -14.92 29.53
N ALA A 114 2.90 -14.09 29.68
CA ALA A 114 4.16 -14.23 28.95
C ALA A 114 5.34 -13.75 29.79
N VAL A 115 6.54 -14.23 29.46
CA VAL A 115 7.80 -13.82 30.10
C VAL A 115 8.78 -13.29 29.06
N SER A 116 9.46 -12.19 29.35
CA SER A 116 10.55 -11.65 28.53
C SER A 116 11.74 -11.21 29.37
N HIS A 117 12.82 -10.82 28.70
CA HIS A 117 14.03 -10.29 29.32
C HIS A 117 13.84 -8.84 29.81
N THR A 118 14.58 -8.43 30.83
CA THR A 118 14.66 -7.04 31.34
C THR A 118 15.77 -6.21 30.68
N SER A 119 16.82 -6.87 30.18
CA SER A 119 18.00 -6.24 29.58
C SER A 119 18.66 -7.14 28.52
N LYS A 120 19.50 -6.53 27.67
CA LYS A 120 20.30 -7.21 26.63
C LYS A 120 21.52 -7.99 27.15
N ALA A 121 21.70 -8.13 28.47
CA ALA A 121 22.81 -8.91 29.02
C ALA A 121 22.73 -10.36 28.51
N LYS A 122 23.86 -10.95 28.11
CA LYS A 122 23.90 -12.32 27.57
C LYS A 122 23.49 -13.33 28.63
N LYS A 123 22.71 -14.34 28.21
CA LYS A 123 22.15 -15.39 29.07
C LYS A 123 22.30 -16.74 28.36
N LYS A 124 22.48 -17.81 29.14
CA LYS A 124 22.49 -19.21 28.64
C LYS A 124 21.29 -20.02 29.13
N TYR A 125 20.64 -19.54 30.19
CA TYR A 125 19.63 -20.29 30.93
C TYR A 125 18.59 -19.34 31.53
N VAL A 126 17.32 -19.70 31.40
CA VAL A 126 16.19 -19.00 32.04
C VAL A 126 15.25 -20.04 32.65
N LYS A 127 14.82 -19.79 33.89
CA LYS A 127 13.87 -20.64 34.64
C LYS A 127 12.63 -19.82 35.00
N VAL A 128 11.45 -20.38 34.72
CA VAL A 128 10.14 -19.78 35.04
C VAL A 128 9.16 -20.88 35.48
N TYR A 129 8.12 -20.51 36.22
CA TYR A 129 7.01 -21.41 36.53
C TYR A 129 5.77 -21.01 35.76
N TRP A 130 5.09 -21.96 35.14
CA TRP A 130 3.79 -21.77 34.50
C TRP A 130 2.67 -22.32 35.38
N ILE A 131 1.62 -21.54 35.56
CA ILE A 131 0.46 -21.86 36.41
C ILE A 131 -0.74 -22.12 35.50
N ALA A 132 -1.29 -23.33 35.59
CA ALA A 132 -2.43 -23.78 34.79
C ALA A 132 -3.72 -23.03 35.22
N PRO A 133 -4.46 -22.40 34.30
CA PRO A 133 -5.70 -21.71 34.63
C PRO A 133 -6.87 -22.69 34.82
N GLY A 134 -7.97 -22.22 35.41
CA GLY A 134 -9.19 -23.02 35.64
C GLY A 134 -9.82 -23.58 34.36
N ASP A 135 -9.74 -22.80 33.28
CA ASP A 135 -10.28 -23.05 31.94
C ASP A 135 -9.20 -23.55 30.96
N ALA A 136 -8.15 -24.22 31.46
CA ALA A 136 -7.07 -24.73 30.63
C ALA A 136 -7.59 -25.75 29.58
N PRO A 137 -7.08 -25.71 28.33
CA PRO A 137 -7.37 -26.71 27.32
C PRO A 137 -6.73 -28.06 27.69
N LYS A 138 -7.21 -29.15 27.07
CA LYS A 138 -6.77 -30.52 27.35
C LYS A 138 -5.27 -30.75 27.13
N ARG A 139 -4.66 -30.02 26.19
CA ARG A 139 -3.22 -30.08 25.89
C ARG A 139 -2.68 -28.67 25.73
N VAL A 140 -1.57 -28.37 26.40
CA VAL A 140 -0.90 -27.07 26.36
C VAL A 140 0.51 -27.26 25.85
N GLN A 141 0.95 -26.44 24.90
CA GLN A 141 2.31 -26.42 24.39
C GLN A 141 3.04 -25.14 24.77
N PHE A 142 4.26 -25.28 25.24
CA PHE A 142 5.15 -24.14 25.50
C PHE A 142 5.85 -23.70 24.22
N LEU A 143 5.94 -22.40 24.00
CA LEU A 143 6.61 -21.79 22.86
C LEU A 143 7.66 -20.79 23.34
N ALA A 144 8.81 -20.76 22.67
CA ALA A 144 9.86 -19.80 22.94
C ALA A 144 10.26 -19.02 21.68
N THR A 145 10.69 -17.79 21.88
CA THR A 145 11.37 -16.95 20.90
C THR A 145 12.64 -16.45 21.51
N ILE A 146 13.73 -16.47 20.74
CA ILE A 146 15.07 -16.21 21.22
C ILE A 146 15.75 -15.26 20.26
N VAL A 147 16.41 -14.25 20.82
CA VAL A 147 17.17 -13.24 20.09
C VAL A 147 18.63 -13.38 20.51
N LYS A 148 19.48 -13.85 19.59
CA LYS A 148 20.94 -13.93 19.81
C LYS A 148 21.61 -12.57 19.66
N ASN A 149 21.16 -11.79 18.68
CA ASN A 149 21.52 -10.39 18.46
C ASN A 149 20.40 -9.72 17.63
N TYR A 150 20.52 -8.41 17.33
CA TYR A 150 19.48 -7.64 16.64
C TYR A 150 18.97 -8.27 15.33
N ARG A 151 19.78 -9.02 14.56
CA ARG A 151 19.34 -9.62 13.28
C ARG A 151 19.14 -11.13 13.33
N THR A 152 19.67 -11.81 14.34
CA THR A 152 19.63 -13.28 14.46
C THR A 152 18.69 -13.68 15.58
N TYR A 153 17.54 -14.26 15.22
CA TYR A 153 16.53 -14.70 16.16
C TYR A 153 15.73 -15.90 15.62
N TRP A 154 15.10 -16.64 16.53
CA TRP A 154 14.21 -17.78 16.26
C TRP A 154 12.85 -17.51 16.90
N VAL A 155 11.78 -17.92 16.22
CA VAL A 155 10.41 -17.67 16.66
C VAL A 155 9.65 -18.98 16.79
N LYS A 156 8.71 -19.04 17.75
CA LYS A 156 7.82 -20.20 17.99
C LYS A 156 8.58 -21.54 18.05
N ILE A 157 9.72 -21.59 18.73
CA ILE A 157 10.43 -22.84 19.00
C ILE A 157 9.48 -23.75 19.82
N PRO A 158 9.13 -24.94 19.32
CA PRO A 158 8.18 -25.82 19.98
C PRO A 158 8.83 -26.47 21.21
N GLY A 159 8.20 -26.29 22.36
CA GLY A 159 8.54 -26.98 23.59
C GLY A 159 7.62 -28.17 23.87
N PRO A 160 7.75 -28.78 25.06
CA PRO A 160 6.96 -29.94 25.44
C PRO A 160 5.47 -29.61 25.50
N ILE A 161 4.67 -30.63 25.20
CA ILE A 161 3.22 -30.62 25.36
C ILE A 161 2.90 -31.24 26.72
N VAL A 162 2.09 -30.56 27.51
CA VAL A 162 1.58 -31.04 28.80
C VAL A 162 0.08 -31.26 28.70
N SER A 163 -0.42 -32.38 29.24
CA SER A 163 -1.81 -32.80 29.09
C SER A 163 -2.59 -32.75 30.41
N GLN A 164 -3.85 -32.38 30.36
CA GLN A 164 -4.70 -32.33 31.54
C GLN A 164 -5.05 -33.75 32.00
N ARG A 165 -4.78 -34.10 33.26
CA ARG A 165 -5.14 -35.41 33.81
C ARG A 165 -6.67 -35.52 33.96
N LEU A 166 -7.30 -36.37 33.15
CA LEU A 166 -8.73 -36.70 33.28
C LEU A 166 -8.97 -37.43 34.61
N ALA A 167 -9.94 -36.95 35.40
CA ALA A 167 -10.43 -37.69 36.56
C ALA A 167 -11.15 -38.96 36.09
N PRO A 168 -10.96 -40.12 36.74
CA PRO A 168 -11.60 -41.37 36.30
C PRO A 168 -13.09 -41.36 36.66
N PHE A 169 -13.95 -41.44 35.66
CA PHE A 169 -15.36 -41.83 35.80
C PHE A 169 -15.66 -43.00 34.84
N PRO A 170 -16.62 -43.88 35.20
CA PRO A 170 -16.54 -45.30 34.90
C PRO A 170 -16.82 -45.66 33.45
N THR A 171 -16.07 -46.67 33.04
CA THR A 171 -16.03 -47.34 31.75
C THR A 171 -17.42 -47.76 31.27
N THR A 172 -17.85 -47.25 30.12
CA THR A 172 -18.87 -47.93 29.30
C THR A 172 -18.19 -48.37 28.01
N THR A 173 -17.97 -49.67 27.92
CA THR A 173 -17.49 -50.40 26.74
C THR A 173 -18.54 -50.30 25.63
N VAL A 174 -18.19 -49.69 24.50
CA VAL A 174 -18.90 -49.94 23.23
C VAL A 174 -17.88 -50.20 22.14
N HIS A 175 -18.10 -51.35 21.51
CA HIS A 175 -17.36 -51.97 20.44
C HIS A 175 -17.03 -51.03 19.28
N ALA A 176 -15.79 -51.09 18.82
CA ALA A 176 -15.38 -50.53 17.53
C ALA A 176 -15.93 -51.41 16.40
N THR A 177 -16.81 -50.84 15.58
CA THR A 177 -17.11 -51.33 14.23
C THR A 177 -16.61 -50.26 13.27
N SER A 178 -15.60 -50.62 12.49
CA SER A 178 -15.03 -49.81 11.42
C SER A 178 -16.01 -49.79 10.25
N GLU A 179 -16.75 -48.69 10.09
CA GLU A 179 -17.33 -48.30 8.81
C GLU A 179 -16.76 -46.95 8.41
N ALA A 180 -15.93 -46.98 7.38
CA ALA A 180 -15.44 -45.79 6.70
C ALA A 180 -16.63 -45.16 5.94
N ILE A 181 -17.20 -44.10 6.51
CA ILE A 181 -18.07 -43.19 5.77
C ILE A 181 -17.16 -42.19 5.05
N SER A 182 -16.91 -42.46 3.78
CA SER A 182 -16.42 -41.48 2.82
C SER A 182 -17.53 -40.47 2.53
N THR A 183 -17.51 -39.31 3.17
CA THR A 183 -18.22 -38.13 2.68
C THR A 183 -17.32 -37.38 1.71
N SER A 184 -17.32 -37.78 0.43
CA SER A 184 -16.91 -36.89 -0.66
C SER A 184 -18.16 -36.23 -1.23
N CYS A 185 -18.29 -34.91 -1.07
CA CYS A 185 -19.22 -34.11 -1.87
C CYS A 185 -18.88 -34.30 -3.36
N PRO A 186 -19.87 -34.47 -4.25
CA PRO A 186 -19.61 -34.51 -5.68
C PRO A 186 -19.27 -33.10 -6.17
N VAL A 187 -17.97 -32.82 -6.36
CA VAL A 187 -17.53 -31.60 -7.04
C VAL A 187 -17.78 -31.78 -8.53
N SER A 188 -18.80 -31.12 -9.06
CA SER A 188 -19.13 -31.14 -10.49
C SER A 188 -18.31 -30.11 -11.26
N SER A 189 -17.65 -30.54 -12.34
CA SER A 189 -16.95 -29.65 -13.27
C SER A 189 -17.95 -28.85 -14.13
N LEU A 190 -17.68 -27.56 -14.34
CA LEU A 190 -18.54 -26.67 -15.13
C LEU A 190 -18.33 -26.93 -16.63
N SER A 191 -19.39 -27.30 -17.36
CA SER A 191 -19.30 -27.60 -18.80
C SER A 191 -19.39 -26.37 -19.70
N LYS A 192 -20.01 -25.28 -19.24
CA LYS A 192 -20.19 -24.02 -19.99
C LYS A 192 -19.61 -22.83 -19.22
N PRO A 193 -19.07 -21.80 -19.90
CA PRO A 193 -18.63 -20.59 -19.24
C PRO A 193 -19.82 -19.81 -18.69
N PHE A 194 -19.58 -18.97 -17.67
CA PHE A 194 -20.57 -18.00 -17.21
C PHE A 194 -20.83 -16.94 -18.29
N ASN A 195 -21.98 -16.27 -18.21
CA ASN A 195 -22.30 -15.09 -19.01
C ASN A 195 -22.84 -13.94 -18.16
N ALA A 196 -22.85 -12.74 -18.71
CA ALA A 196 -23.35 -11.55 -18.02
C ALA A 196 -24.89 -11.37 -18.12
N SER A 197 -25.62 -12.40 -18.57
CA SER A 197 -27.07 -12.31 -18.75
C SER A 197 -27.77 -12.13 -17.41
N GLY A 198 -28.64 -11.11 -17.34
CA GLY A 198 -29.42 -10.80 -16.15
C GLY A 198 -28.70 -9.94 -15.10
N CYS A 199 -27.48 -9.47 -15.36
CA CYS A 199 -26.82 -8.45 -14.53
C CYS A 199 -27.64 -7.16 -14.46
N GLY A 200 -27.85 -6.65 -13.25
CA GLY A 200 -28.68 -5.47 -12.98
C GLY A 200 -30.19 -5.72 -13.04
N ILE A 201 -30.64 -6.94 -13.33
CA ILE A 201 -32.07 -7.30 -13.40
C ILE A 201 -32.39 -8.39 -12.40
N ILE A 202 -31.68 -9.52 -12.48
CA ILE A 202 -31.86 -10.69 -11.61
C ILE A 202 -30.59 -11.02 -10.80
N LYS A 203 -29.43 -10.54 -11.24
CA LYS A 203 -28.13 -10.73 -10.60
C LYS A 203 -27.52 -9.37 -10.26
N PHE A 204 -26.96 -9.23 -9.07
CA PHE A 204 -26.02 -8.15 -8.78
C PHE A 204 -24.66 -8.54 -9.36
N CYS A 205 -24.05 -7.69 -10.17
CA CYS A 205 -22.81 -7.99 -10.87
C CYS A 205 -21.74 -6.92 -10.65
N ILE A 206 -20.49 -7.38 -10.57
CA ILE A 206 -19.29 -6.55 -10.57
C ILE A 206 -18.45 -6.96 -11.76
N ARG A 207 -18.17 -6.01 -12.66
CA ARG A 207 -17.50 -6.28 -13.93
C ARG A 207 -16.33 -5.34 -14.17
N ASN A 208 -15.20 -5.90 -14.56
CA ASN A 208 -14.02 -5.13 -14.95
C ASN A 208 -13.29 -5.80 -16.12
N PRO A 209 -13.22 -5.16 -17.31
CA PRO A 209 -13.76 -3.84 -17.65
C PRO A 209 -15.30 -3.72 -17.58
N SER A 210 -15.80 -2.49 -17.47
CA SER A 210 -17.25 -2.22 -17.44
C SER A 210 -17.92 -2.82 -18.67
N ARG A 211 -19.06 -3.49 -18.47
CA ARG A 211 -19.84 -4.16 -19.53
C ARG A 211 -19.21 -5.40 -20.17
N CYS A 212 -18.12 -5.93 -19.61
CA CYS A 212 -17.54 -7.18 -20.13
C CYS A 212 -18.46 -8.40 -19.92
N ASP A 213 -18.43 -9.35 -20.85
CA ASP A 213 -19.09 -10.65 -20.72
C ASP A 213 -18.05 -11.79 -20.60
N PRO A 214 -18.05 -12.56 -19.49
CA PRO A 214 -17.12 -13.67 -19.29
C PRO A 214 -17.28 -14.83 -20.29
N GLU A 215 -18.34 -14.87 -21.09
CA GLU A 215 -18.51 -15.88 -22.16
C GLU A 215 -17.60 -15.60 -23.37
N SER A 216 -17.42 -14.32 -23.70
CA SER A 216 -16.76 -13.88 -24.94
C SER A 216 -15.39 -13.21 -24.73
N ALA A 217 -15.09 -12.80 -23.50
CA ALA A 217 -13.89 -12.03 -23.19
C ALA A 217 -13.32 -12.38 -21.81
N SER A 218 -12.00 -12.23 -21.68
CA SER A 218 -11.31 -12.38 -20.41
C SER A 218 -11.53 -11.14 -19.54
N CYS A 219 -12.30 -11.28 -18.47
CA CYS A 219 -12.51 -10.21 -17.51
C CYS A 219 -12.81 -10.71 -16.11
N PHE A 220 -12.64 -9.79 -15.16
CA PHE A 220 -13.11 -9.96 -13.81
C PHE A 220 -14.62 -9.85 -13.77
N PHE A 221 -15.27 -10.95 -13.40
CA PHE A 221 -16.71 -11.05 -13.25
C PHE A 221 -17.02 -11.66 -11.89
N LEU A 222 -17.92 -11.03 -11.15
CA LEU A 222 -18.50 -11.57 -9.92
C LEU A 222 -19.99 -11.29 -9.95
N SER A 223 -20.80 -12.32 -9.75
CA SER A 223 -22.26 -12.24 -9.76
C SER A 223 -22.82 -12.80 -8.47
N PHE A 224 -23.93 -12.19 -8.02
CA PHE A 224 -24.71 -12.62 -6.87
C PHE A 224 -26.18 -12.70 -7.30
N LYS A 225 -26.73 -13.90 -7.28
CA LYS A 225 -28.15 -14.14 -7.55
C LYS A 225 -28.84 -14.49 -6.23
N HIS A 226 -29.75 -13.63 -5.78
CA HIS A 226 -30.49 -13.86 -4.55
C HIS A 226 -31.54 -14.97 -4.74
N GLU A 227 -31.53 -15.98 -3.87
CA GLU A 227 -32.41 -17.15 -3.92
C GLU A 227 -33.01 -17.41 -2.54
N LYS A 228 -34.15 -16.79 -2.22
CA LYS A 228 -34.90 -16.93 -0.96
C LYS A 228 -34.06 -16.65 0.30
N SER A 229 -33.34 -17.66 0.81
CA SER A 229 -32.50 -17.61 2.02
C SER A 229 -30.99 -17.77 1.74
N SER A 230 -30.61 -17.95 0.48
CA SER A 230 -29.24 -18.11 0.02
C SER A 230 -28.94 -17.16 -1.15
N VAL A 231 -27.66 -17.05 -1.46
CA VAL A 231 -27.17 -16.35 -2.66
C VAL A 231 -26.34 -17.35 -3.44
N PHE A 232 -26.59 -17.44 -4.75
CA PHE A 232 -25.75 -18.17 -5.68
C PHE A 232 -24.69 -17.21 -6.23
N ILE A 233 -23.42 -17.56 -6.06
CA ILE A 233 -22.28 -16.73 -6.43
C ILE A 233 -21.56 -17.36 -7.62
N GLU A 234 -21.21 -16.54 -8.60
CA GLU A 234 -20.37 -16.92 -9.75
C GLU A 234 -19.19 -15.96 -9.82
N MET A 235 -17.97 -16.47 -9.98
CA MET A 235 -16.77 -15.65 -10.20
C MET A 235 -15.96 -16.17 -11.37
N SER A 236 -15.40 -15.25 -12.16
CA SER A 236 -14.53 -15.54 -13.30
C SER A 236 -13.41 -14.51 -13.38
N GLY A 237 -12.20 -14.95 -13.74
CA GLY A 237 -11.07 -14.06 -13.91
C GLY A 237 -9.92 -14.68 -14.72
N PRO A 238 -9.07 -13.85 -15.34
CA PRO A 238 -7.92 -14.30 -16.13
C PRO A 238 -6.76 -14.67 -15.21
N SER A 239 -6.84 -15.84 -14.58
CA SER A 239 -5.86 -16.35 -13.63
C SER A 239 -5.83 -17.87 -13.69
N GLU A 240 -4.63 -18.45 -13.63
CA GLU A 240 -4.44 -19.90 -13.50
C GLU A 240 -4.05 -20.32 -12.08
N GLY A 241 -3.75 -19.37 -11.19
CA GLY A 241 -3.34 -19.67 -9.81
C GLY A 241 -4.53 -19.64 -8.85
N TYR A 242 -4.97 -18.46 -8.46
CA TYR A 242 -6.17 -18.29 -7.65
C TYR A 242 -6.99 -17.09 -8.09
N LEU A 243 -8.27 -17.13 -7.71
CA LEU A 243 -9.23 -16.05 -7.83
C LEU A 243 -9.93 -15.89 -6.47
N ALA A 244 -10.05 -14.67 -5.99
CA ALA A 244 -10.63 -14.40 -4.69
C ALA A 244 -11.51 -13.15 -4.72
N PHE A 245 -12.56 -13.17 -3.89
CA PHE A 245 -13.27 -11.95 -3.53
C PHE A 245 -13.44 -11.85 -2.02
N ALA A 246 -13.63 -10.64 -1.50
CA ALA A 246 -13.87 -10.43 -0.08
C ALA A 246 -14.87 -9.29 0.18
N PHE A 247 -15.62 -9.43 1.28
CA PHE A 247 -16.44 -8.37 1.84
C PHE A 247 -15.68 -7.63 2.95
N SER A 248 -15.70 -6.30 2.89
CA SER A 248 -15.03 -5.44 3.87
C SER A 248 -15.92 -4.28 4.33
N TYR A 249 -15.67 -3.81 5.55
CA TYR A 249 -16.30 -2.60 6.09
C TYR A 249 -15.59 -1.31 5.62
N ASP A 250 -14.40 -1.42 5.06
CA ASP A 250 -13.64 -0.28 4.57
C ASP A 250 -12.94 -0.60 3.23
N GLN A 251 -12.13 0.33 2.73
CA GLN A 251 -11.37 0.15 1.48
C GLN A 251 -9.95 -0.39 1.75
N TRP A 252 -9.74 -1.08 2.88
CA TRP A 252 -8.45 -1.58 3.34
C TRP A 252 -8.46 -3.08 3.55
N MET A 253 -7.58 -3.78 2.83
CA MET A 253 -7.41 -5.22 3.05
C MET A 253 -6.88 -5.50 4.47
N GLY A 254 -7.60 -6.32 5.23
CA GLY A 254 -7.10 -6.87 6.49
C GLY A 254 -8.08 -7.17 7.61
N GLY A 255 -9.38 -7.08 7.37
CA GLY A 255 -10.41 -7.49 8.32
C GLY A 255 -11.62 -8.07 7.60
N ASP A 256 -11.38 -8.84 6.55
CA ASP A 256 -12.35 -9.09 5.48
C ASP A 256 -12.81 -10.55 5.47
N ASP A 257 -14.07 -10.76 5.11
CA ASP A 257 -14.68 -12.07 4.87
C ASP A 257 -14.44 -12.48 3.41
N ALA A 258 -13.50 -13.41 3.18
CA ALA A 258 -13.01 -13.78 1.86
C ALA A 258 -13.45 -15.18 1.39
N TYR A 259 -13.54 -15.32 0.07
CA TYR A 259 -13.88 -16.54 -0.65
C TYR A 259 -12.87 -16.71 -1.77
N LEU A 260 -12.29 -17.90 -1.86
CA LEU A 260 -11.14 -18.18 -2.72
C LEU A 260 -11.37 -19.43 -3.54
N CYS A 261 -11.00 -19.34 -4.81
CA CYS A 261 -10.79 -20.44 -5.72
C CYS A 261 -9.31 -20.61 -5.92
N ILE A 262 -8.78 -21.75 -5.50
CA ILE A 262 -7.35 -22.02 -5.47
C ILE A 262 -7.09 -23.20 -6.39
N ASN A 263 -6.28 -23.00 -7.42
CA ASN A 263 -5.78 -24.09 -8.26
C ASN A 263 -4.60 -24.77 -7.54
N GLU A 264 -4.81 -26.02 -7.16
CA GLU A 264 -3.82 -26.93 -6.61
C GLU A 264 -3.62 -28.06 -7.64
N ASP A 265 -2.55 -27.96 -8.43
CA ASP A 265 -2.14 -28.98 -9.41
C ASP A 265 -3.27 -29.40 -10.39
N HIS A 266 -3.92 -28.40 -11.00
CA HIS A 266 -5.06 -28.53 -11.94
C HIS A 266 -6.38 -28.99 -11.30
N HIS A 267 -6.45 -29.04 -9.99
CA HIS A 267 -7.68 -29.21 -9.24
C HIS A 267 -8.03 -27.93 -8.49
N VAL A 268 -9.22 -27.38 -8.73
CA VAL A 268 -9.64 -26.13 -8.08
C VAL A 268 -10.38 -26.45 -6.79
N HIS A 269 -9.85 -25.97 -5.68
CA HIS A 269 -10.49 -26.01 -4.38
C HIS A 269 -11.14 -24.67 -4.04
N VAL A 270 -12.40 -24.68 -3.62
CA VAL A 270 -13.12 -23.49 -3.17
C VAL A 270 -13.13 -23.45 -1.65
N SER A 271 -12.52 -22.40 -1.09
CA SER A 271 -12.37 -22.20 0.35
C SER A 271 -12.93 -20.87 0.79
N THR A 272 -13.40 -20.83 2.03
CA THR A 272 -13.71 -19.60 2.74
C THR A 272 -12.50 -19.23 3.60
N ALA A 273 -12.18 -17.95 3.71
CA ALA A 273 -11.08 -17.47 4.54
C ALA A 273 -11.40 -16.15 5.25
N TYR A 274 -10.62 -15.85 6.28
CA TYR A 274 -10.60 -14.55 6.94
C TYR A 274 -9.27 -13.85 6.67
N LEU A 275 -9.33 -12.58 6.26
CA LEU A 275 -8.13 -11.77 6.00
C LEU A 275 -7.74 -10.99 7.24
N LYS A 276 -6.46 -11.11 7.65
CA LYS A 276 -5.89 -10.41 8.80
C LYS A 276 -4.71 -9.54 8.40
N GLY A 277 -4.94 -8.25 8.22
CA GLY A 277 -3.97 -7.35 7.59
C GLY A 277 -3.61 -7.81 6.18
N ARG A 278 -2.34 -7.64 5.81
CA ARG A 278 -1.77 -8.07 4.52
C ARG A 278 -0.95 -9.36 4.67
N SER A 279 -1.44 -10.31 5.45
CA SER A 279 -0.85 -11.65 5.59
C SER A 279 -1.52 -12.65 4.64
N PRO A 280 -0.98 -13.87 4.47
CA PRO A 280 -1.72 -14.95 3.83
C PRO A 280 -3.11 -15.14 4.47
N PRO A 281 -4.13 -15.53 3.68
CA PRO A 281 -5.49 -15.77 4.18
C PRO A 281 -5.49 -16.90 5.21
N VAL A 282 -6.32 -16.77 6.25
CA VAL A 282 -6.59 -17.86 7.19
C VAL A 282 -7.79 -18.64 6.67
N LEU A 283 -7.55 -19.82 6.08
CA LEU A 283 -8.60 -20.68 5.53
C LEU A 283 -9.40 -21.33 6.67
N ASP A 284 -10.71 -21.49 6.48
CA ASP A 284 -11.55 -22.26 7.41
C ASP A 284 -11.33 -23.77 7.20
N SER A 285 -11.44 -24.54 8.29
CA SER A 285 -11.36 -26.01 8.26
C SER A 285 -12.63 -26.69 7.73
N GLU A 286 -13.77 -26.02 7.85
CA GLU A 286 -15.06 -26.47 7.32
C GLU A 286 -15.66 -25.33 6.48
N ASN A 287 -16.16 -25.65 5.28
CA ASN A 287 -16.78 -24.68 4.39
C ASN A 287 -18.31 -24.86 4.39
N ALA A 288 -19.04 -23.80 4.76
CA ALA A 288 -20.51 -23.77 4.72
C ALA A 288 -21.07 -23.52 3.29
N LEU A 289 -20.32 -23.92 2.27
CA LEU A 289 -20.66 -23.68 0.87
C LEU A 289 -21.32 -24.93 0.27
N GLU A 290 -22.38 -24.71 -0.48
CA GLU A 290 -23.14 -25.76 -1.17
C GLU A 290 -22.98 -25.59 -2.68
N ASP A 291 -23.34 -26.61 -3.47
CA ASP A 291 -23.36 -26.58 -4.94
C ASP A 291 -22.07 -26.01 -5.56
N VAL A 292 -20.92 -26.43 -5.02
CA VAL A 292 -19.61 -25.96 -5.47
C VAL A 292 -19.26 -26.58 -6.82
N SER A 293 -18.93 -25.72 -7.79
CA SER A 293 -18.48 -26.14 -9.11
C SER A 293 -17.43 -25.18 -9.65
N TRP A 294 -16.56 -25.68 -10.52
CA TRP A 294 -15.45 -24.90 -11.06
C TRP A 294 -15.08 -25.31 -12.49
N ARG A 295 -14.36 -24.43 -13.17
CA ARG A 295 -13.76 -24.65 -14.49
C ARG A 295 -12.45 -23.88 -14.59
N LEU A 296 -11.44 -24.53 -15.13
CA LEU A 296 -10.16 -23.92 -15.51
C LEU A 296 -9.91 -24.26 -16.98
N ALA A 297 -10.04 -23.27 -17.86
CA ALA A 297 -9.85 -23.44 -19.30
C ALA A 297 -9.37 -22.13 -19.92
N ASP A 298 -8.46 -22.22 -20.91
CA ASP A 298 -7.98 -21.07 -21.69
C ASP A 298 -7.40 -19.93 -20.83
N GLY A 299 -6.74 -20.26 -19.72
CA GLY A 299 -6.19 -19.28 -18.78
C GLY A 299 -7.24 -18.57 -17.90
N ILE A 300 -8.48 -19.05 -17.89
CA ILE A 300 -9.60 -18.47 -17.14
C ILE A 300 -10.04 -19.45 -16.03
N LEU A 301 -10.01 -18.96 -14.80
CA LEU A 301 -10.52 -19.66 -13.62
C LEU A 301 -11.95 -19.19 -13.30
N GLN A 302 -12.86 -20.15 -13.22
CA GLN A 302 -14.27 -19.94 -12.94
C GLN A 302 -14.72 -20.81 -11.78
N CYS A 303 -15.48 -20.22 -10.86
CA CYS A 303 -16.11 -20.95 -9.77
C CYS A 303 -17.52 -20.46 -9.51
N SER A 304 -18.37 -21.37 -9.06
CA SER A 304 -19.64 -21.04 -8.47
C SER A 304 -19.91 -21.86 -7.22
N PHE A 305 -20.71 -21.29 -6.34
CA PHE A 305 -21.17 -21.95 -5.13
C PHE A 305 -22.41 -21.22 -4.59
N ARG A 306 -23.18 -21.93 -3.78
CA ARG A 306 -24.31 -21.40 -3.02
C ARG A 306 -23.88 -21.14 -1.58
N ARG A 307 -24.29 -19.99 -1.05
CA ARG A 307 -24.05 -19.60 0.35
C ARG A 307 -25.33 -19.09 1.00
N SER A 308 -25.64 -19.57 2.19
CA SER A 308 -26.73 -19.01 3.01
C SER A 308 -26.47 -17.54 3.37
N ILE A 309 -27.52 -16.71 3.42
CA ILE A 309 -27.38 -15.27 3.74
C ILE A 309 -26.79 -15.07 5.13
N HIS A 310 -27.23 -15.89 6.09
CA HIS A 310 -26.78 -15.89 7.47
C HIS A 310 -26.03 -17.19 7.76
N LEU A 311 -24.85 -17.08 8.38
CA LEU A 311 -24.05 -18.23 8.82
C LEU A 311 -23.72 -18.10 10.32
N PRO A 312 -24.73 -18.20 11.22
CA PRO A 312 -24.53 -17.96 12.65
C PRO A 312 -23.57 -18.96 13.31
N ALA A 313 -23.44 -20.17 12.74
CA ALA A 313 -22.52 -21.20 13.22
C ALA A 313 -21.04 -20.89 12.93
N HIS A 314 -20.73 -20.02 11.94
CA HIS A 314 -19.37 -19.74 11.50
C HIS A 314 -18.94 -18.35 11.98
N LYS A 315 -18.15 -18.31 13.07
CA LYS A 315 -17.68 -17.04 13.66
C LYS A 315 -16.79 -16.28 12.68
N GLY A 316 -17.10 -15.00 12.43
CA GLY A 316 -16.31 -14.12 11.54
C GLY A 316 -16.82 -14.02 10.10
N ARG A 317 -17.89 -14.74 9.74
CA ARG A 317 -18.56 -14.60 8.44
C ARG A 317 -19.56 -13.45 8.43
N PHE A 318 -19.62 -12.71 7.34
CA PHE A 318 -20.46 -11.52 7.20
C PHE A 318 -21.86 -11.90 6.71
N ASN A 319 -22.89 -11.12 7.04
CA ASN A 319 -24.25 -11.42 6.58
C ASN A 319 -24.48 -10.80 5.20
N LEU A 320 -24.93 -11.56 4.20
CA LEU A 320 -25.04 -11.04 2.83
C LEU A 320 -26.14 -9.99 2.61
N ASN A 321 -27.00 -9.76 3.61
CA ASN A 321 -28.05 -8.75 3.60
C ASN A 321 -27.61 -7.38 4.15
N ALA A 322 -26.32 -7.23 4.48
CA ALA A 322 -25.71 -5.96 4.85
C ALA A 322 -24.87 -5.39 3.69
N SER A 323 -24.47 -4.13 3.81
CA SER A 323 -23.72 -3.41 2.78
C SER A 323 -22.22 -3.42 3.06
N TYR A 324 -21.42 -3.81 2.06
CA TYR A 324 -19.95 -3.92 2.17
C TYR A 324 -19.23 -3.37 0.95
N TYR A 325 -17.98 -2.95 1.13
CA TYR A 325 -17.04 -2.88 0.02
C TYR A 325 -16.71 -4.29 -0.44
N ILE A 326 -16.57 -4.46 -1.75
CA ILE A 326 -16.30 -5.76 -2.36
C ILE A 326 -14.97 -5.69 -3.08
N PHE A 327 -14.07 -6.59 -2.71
CA PHE A 327 -12.72 -6.72 -3.22
C PHE A 327 -12.67 -7.91 -4.16
N LEU A 328 -11.95 -7.79 -5.28
CA LEU A 328 -11.65 -8.91 -6.16
C LEU A 328 -10.14 -8.92 -6.45
N ALA A 329 -9.53 -10.09 -6.37
CA ALA A 329 -8.10 -10.27 -6.58
C ALA A 329 -7.78 -11.59 -7.29
N ASP A 330 -6.73 -11.57 -8.09
CA ASP A 330 -6.11 -12.73 -8.72
C ASP A 330 -4.62 -12.81 -8.37
N GLY A 331 -4.07 -14.01 -8.41
CA GLY A 331 -2.64 -14.20 -8.31
C GLY A 331 -2.21 -15.63 -8.59
N GLU A 332 -0.91 -15.87 -8.47
CA GLU A 332 -0.29 -17.16 -8.73
C GLU A 332 -0.33 -18.06 -7.48
N THR A 333 -0.28 -19.38 -7.70
CA THR A 333 -0.13 -20.41 -6.68
C THR A 333 1.17 -21.19 -6.90
N SER A 334 1.79 -21.70 -5.83
CA SER A 334 2.88 -22.67 -5.95
C SER A 334 2.34 -24.08 -6.20
N GLN A 335 3.25 -24.99 -6.57
CA GLN A 335 2.99 -26.44 -6.44
C GLN A 335 2.55 -26.75 -5.00
N GLY A 336 1.44 -27.49 -4.84
CA GLY A 336 0.78 -27.71 -3.54
C GLY A 336 -0.11 -26.55 -3.03
N GLY A 337 -0.65 -25.71 -3.92
CA GLY A 337 -1.77 -24.81 -3.62
C GLY A 337 -1.47 -23.57 -2.78
N ARG A 338 -0.20 -23.26 -2.48
CA ARG A 338 0.15 -22.08 -1.67
C ARG A 338 0.05 -20.80 -2.49
N MET A 339 -0.81 -19.88 -2.06
CA MET A 339 -1.03 -18.60 -2.75
C MET A 339 0.14 -17.63 -2.58
N TYR A 340 0.55 -17.01 -3.69
CA TYR A 340 1.43 -15.85 -3.69
C TYR A 340 0.64 -14.56 -3.57
N LYS A 341 1.34 -13.49 -3.20
CA LYS A 341 0.78 -12.15 -3.19
C LYS A 341 0.39 -11.74 -4.61
N HIS A 342 -0.83 -11.25 -4.79
CA HIS A 342 -1.27 -10.64 -6.04
C HIS A 342 -0.32 -9.51 -6.52
N SER A 343 -0.04 -9.47 -7.82
CA SER A 343 0.86 -8.49 -8.45
C SER A 343 0.18 -7.12 -8.64
N ARG A 344 -1.08 -7.13 -9.09
CA ARG A 344 -1.94 -5.94 -9.29
C ARG A 344 -2.67 -5.57 -8.00
N GLN A 345 -3.07 -4.31 -7.82
CA GLN A 345 -3.99 -3.98 -6.72
C GLN A 345 -5.34 -4.71 -6.90
N PRO A 346 -6.00 -5.10 -5.80
CA PRO A 346 -7.34 -5.67 -5.87
C PRO A 346 -8.31 -4.64 -6.47
N LEU A 347 -9.27 -5.12 -7.24
CA LEU A 347 -10.38 -4.30 -7.71
C LEU A 347 -11.33 -4.06 -6.53
N VAL A 348 -11.60 -2.80 -6.18
CA VAL A 348 -12.47 -2.43 -5.06
C VAL A 348 -13.65 -1.61 -5.56
N THR A 349 -14.85 -1.90 -5.04
CA THR A 349 -16.04 -1.11 -5.35
C THR A 349 -15.92 0.34 -4.83
N ASN A 350 -16.56 1.29 -5.53
CA ASN A 350 -16.53 2.71 -5.14
C ASN A 350 -17.33 3.05 -3.87
N GLY A 351 -18.19 2.14 -3.44
CA GLY A 351 -19.07 2.28 -2.28
C GLY A 351 -19.42 0.92 -1.70
N MET A 352 -20.22 0.94 -0.64
CA MET A 352 -20.75 -0.26 0.00
C MET A 352 -22.06 -0.70 -0.67
N TYR A 353 -22.20 -2.00 -0.93
CA TYR A 353 -23.36 -2.57 -1.61
C TYR A 353 -23.91 -3.78 -0.86
N ASN A 354 -25.24 -3.92 -0.88
CA ASN A 354 -25.95 -5.09 -0.37
C ASN A 354 -26.21 -6.06 -1.53
N VAL A 355 -25.48 -7.17 -1.55
CA VAL A 355 -25.53 -8.16 -2.65
C VAL A 355 -26.81 -9.01 -2.65
N ALA A 356 -27.53 -9.09 -1.54
CA ALA A 356 -28.85 -9.73 -1.46
C ALA A 356 -30.01 -8.73 -1.70
N GLY A 357 -29.68 -7.44 -1.93
CA GLY A 357 -30.63 -6.36 -2.17
C GLY A 357 -31.04 -6.25 -3.64
N LEU A 358 -31.30 -5.01 -4.09
CA LEU A 358 -31.65 -4.73 -5.48
C LEU A 358 -30.50 -5.11 -6.43
N PRO A 359 -30.75 -5.91 -7.47
CA PRO A 359 -29.77 -6.22 -8.51
C PRO A 359 -29.22 -4.95 -9.16
N GLN A 360 -27.90 -4.86 -9.25
CA GLN A 360 -27.19 -3.76 -9.90
C GLN A 360 -26.05 -4.30 -10.76
N ASP A 361 -25.58 -3.52 -11.69
CA ASP A 361 -24.42 -3.83 -12.51
C ASP A 361 -23.40 -2.72 -12.36
N ILE A 362 -22.33 -3.02 -11.61
CA ILE A 362 -21.35 -2.03 -11.16
C ILE A 362 -19.92 -2.42 -11.58
N GLY A 363 -19.03 -1.44 -11.49
CA GLY A 363 -17.59 -1.65 -11.63
C GLY A 363 -16.85 -1.45 -10.32
N GLY A 364 -15.51 -1.48 -10.42
CA GLY A 364 -14.60 -1.09 -9.34
C GLY A 364 -13.40 -0.34 -9.90
N SER A 365 -12.53 0.12 -9.01
CA SER A 365 -11.24 0.70 -9.37
C SER A 365 -10.14 -0.04 -8.64
N ARG A 366 -9.01 -0.25 -9.33
CA ARG A 366 -7.80 -0.83 -8.72
C ARG A 366 -6.95 0.24 -8.02
N SER A 367 -7.17 1.51 -8.38
CA SER A 367 -6.34 2.62 -7.95
C SER A 367 -6.99 3.41 -6.80
N PRO A 368 -6.40 3.40 -5.59
CA PRO A 368 -6.98 4.07 -4.43
C PRO A 368 -7.10 5.58 -4.64
N ARG A 369 -8.16 6.18 -4.10
CA ARG A 369 -8.45 7.63 -4.25
C ARG A 369 -7.28 8.52 -3.82
N LEU A 370 -6.58 8.16 -2.74
CA LEU A 370 -5.41 8.92 -2.25
C LEU A 370 -4.24 8.89 -3.23
N ILE A 371 -4.03 7.76 -3.91
CA ILE A 371 -2.95 7.61 -4.90
C ILE A 371 -3.30 8.33 -6.20
N LYS A 372 -4.57 8.28 -6.62
CA LYS A 372 -5.09 9.11 -7.72
C LYS A 372 -4.88 10.61 -7.45
N ALA A 373 -5.24 11.06 -6.25
CA ALA A 373 -5.03 12.44 -5.83
C ALA A 373 -3.55 12.82 -5.80
N HIS A 374 -2.67 11.93 -5.33
CA HIS A 374 -1.22 12.12 -5.38
C HIS A 374 -0.73 12.38 -6.81
N GLY A 375 -1.02 11.47 -7.73
CA GLY A 375 -0.64 11.60 -9.15
C GLY A 375 -1.18 12.87 -9.78
N ALA A 376 -2.47 13.15 -9.58
CA ALA A 376 -3.13 14.34 -10.12
C ALA A 376 -2.48 15.65 -9.63
N LEU A 377 -2.22 15.77 -8.33
CA LEU A 377 -1.56 16.95 -7.76
C LEU A 377 -0.11 17.09 -8.25
N MET A 378 0.62 15.98 -8.42
CA MET A 378 1.98 16.01 -8.98
C MET A 378 1.97 16.47 -10.44
N PHE A 379 1.03 16.00 -11.28
CA PHE A 379 0.91 16.51 -12.65
C PHE A 379 0.55 17.99 -12.69
N VAL A 380 -0.42 18.45 -11.88
CA VAL A 380 -0.73 19.89 -11.81
C VAL A 380 0.52 20.69 -11.43
N ALA A 381 1.26 20.26 -10.40
CA ALA A 381 2.46 20.96 -9.94
C ALA A 381 3.58 20.99 -11.02
N TRP A 382 3.93 19.84 -11.59
CA TRP A 382 5.13 19.72 -12.41
C TRP A 382 4.89 19.94 -13.90
N ILE A 383 3.75 19.51 -14.46
CA ILE A 383 3.41 19.71 -15.87
C ILE A 383 2.98 21.16 -16.12
N THR A 384 2.30 21.81 -15.17
CA THR A 384 1.78 23.17 -15.38
C THR A 384 2.54 24.24 -14.60
N THR A 385 2.54 24.22 -13.27
CA THR A 385 3.02 25.38 -12.50
C THR A 385 4.54 25.56 -12.62
N VAL A 386 5.32 24.49 -12.54
CA VAL A 386 6.79 24.53 -12.73
C VAL A 386 7.15 24.94 -14.15
N SER A 387 6.63 24.21 -15.13
CA SER A 387 6.78 24.45 -16.57
C SER A 387 6.56 25.91 -16.96
N ILE A 388 5.38 26.47 -16.64
CA ILE A 388 5.04 27.87 -16.97
C ILE A 388 5.94 28.83 -16.18
N GLY A 389 6.17 28.56 -14.90
CA GLY A 389 6.98 29.43 -14.05
C GLY A 389 8.43 29.55 -14.51
N VAL A 390 9.03 28.49 -15.04
CA VAL A 390 10.39 28.49 -15.60
C VAL A 390 10.44 29.29 -16.91
N ILE A 391 9.50 29.05 -17.84
CA ILE A 391 9.45 29.80 -19.11
C ILE A 391 9.28 31.30 -18.85
N VAL A 392 8.37 31.68 -17.96
CA VAL A 392 8.15 33.09 -17.59
C VAL A 392 9.43 33.72 -17.02
N ALA A 393 10.11 33.05 -16.10
CA ALA A 393 11.33 33.58 -15.49
C ALA A 393 12.50 33.70 -16.48
N ARG A 394 12.60 32.79 -17.46
CA ARG A 394 13.69 32.75 -18.43
C ARG A 394 13.49 33.74 -19.59
N PHE A 395 12.32 33.71 -20.23
CA PHE A 395 12.12 34.40 -21.52
C PHE A 395 11.29 35.69 -21.43
N PHE A 396 10.51 35.88 -20.36
CA PHE A 396 9.57 37.01 -20.22
C PHE A 396 10.06 38.09 -19.25
N LYS A 397 11.20 37.88 -18.60
CA LYS A 397 11.84 38.87 -17.72
C LYS A 397 12.09 40.23 -18.43
N PRO A 398 12.62 40.30 -19.67
CA PRO A 398 12.82 41.58 -20.37
C PRO A 398 11.51 42.23 -20.84
N LEU A 399 10.48 41.42 -21.15
CA LEU A 399 9.20 41.91 -21.66
C LEU A 399 8.32 42.56 -20.59
N TRP A 400 8.41 42.05 -19.37
CA TRP A 400 7.56 42.45 -18.24
C TRP A 400 8.35 43.16 -17.14
N SER A 401 9.51 43.73 -17.47
CA SER A 401 10.32 44.55 -16.55
C SER A 401 9.65 45.89 -16.22
N HIS A 402 8.80 46.40 -17.11
CA HIS A 402 8.09 47.68 -16.95
C HIS A 402 6.61 47.52 -16.55
N SER A 403 6.12 46.28 -16.49
CA SER A 403 4.76 45.95 -16.04
C SER A 403 4.79 45.51 -14.59
N PHE A 404 3.98 46.12 -13.74
CA PHE A 404 3.96 45.85 -12.30
C PHE A 404 2.69 45.13 -11.87
N LEU A 405 2.85 44.13 -11.01
CA LEU A 405 1.76 43.43 -10.31
C LEU A 405 2.07 43.51 -8.81
N PHE A 406 1.15 44.03 -8.00
CA PHE A 406 1.37 44.22 -6.55
C PHE A 406 2.72 44.91 -6.20
N GLY A 407 3.09 45.94 -6.97
CA GLY A 407 4.30 46.73 -6.73
C GLY A 407 5.63 46.04 -7.01
N LYS A 408 5.65 44.91 -7.73
CA LYS A 408 6.87 44.28 -8.27
C LYS A 408 6.69 43.94 -9.74
N GLU A 409 7.80 43.70 -10.44
CA GLU A 409 7.81 43.27 -11.84
C GLU A 409 6.93 42.03 -12.04
N MET A 410 6.08 42.06 -13.06
CA MET A 410 5.04 41.07 -13.30
C MET A 410 5.62 39.67 -13.50
N TRP A 411 6.70 39.51 -14.26
CA TRP A 411 7.37 38.20 -14.43
C TRP A 411 7.77 37.56 -13.10
N PHE A 412 8.30 38.39 -12.18
CA PHE A 412 8.79 37.92 -10.89
C PHE A 412 7.63 37.48 -10.00
N GLN A 413 6.51 38.20 -10.06
CA GLN A 413 5.32 37.86 -9.31
C GLN A 413 4.64 36.60 -9.83
N VAL A 414 4.47 36.48 -11.14
CA VAL A 414 3.89 35.29 -11.77
C VAL A 414 4.75 34.06 -11.46
N HIS A 415 6.06 34.14 -11.67
CA HIS A 415 6.99 33.07 -11.30
C HIS A 415 6.86 32.71 -9.81
N ARG A 416 6.91 33.70 -8.91
CA ARG A 416 6.82 33.49 -7.47
C ARG A 416 5.52 32.80 -7.07
N MET A 417 4.37 33.23 -7.59
CA MET A 417 3.09 32.61 -7.27
C MET A 417 3.02 31.17 -7.76
N LEU A 418 3.46 30.90 -8.99
CA LEU A 418 3.50 29.54 -9.54
C LEU A 418 4.45 28.62 -8.75
N MET A 419 5.61 29.12 -8.33
CA MET A 419 6.56 28.34 -7.52
C MET A 419 6.02 28.08 -6.11
N LEU A 420 5.36 29.06 -5.47
CA LEU A 420 4.73 28.85 -4.15
C LEU A 420 3.59 27.83 -4.23
N THR A 421 2.75 27.90 -5.28
CA THR A 421 1.73 26.89 -5.55
C THR A 421 2.34 25.52 -5.77
N THR A 422 3.44 25.43 -6.52
CA THR A 422 4.19 24.17 -6.72
C THR A 422 4.62 23.57 -5.39
N VAL A 423 5.22 24.38 -4.49
CA VAL A 423 5.68 23.91 -3.18
C VAL A 423 4.50 23.35 -2.38
N MET A 424 3.38 24.08 -2.33
CA MET A 424 2.18 23.63 -1.60
C MET A 424 1.60 22.33 -2.15
N LEU A 425 1.37 22.26 -3.47
CA LEU A 425 0.84 21.06 -4.12
C LEU A 425 1.77 19.85 -3.94
N THR A 426 3.07 20.05 -4.13
CA THR A 426 4.09 18.99 -3.96
C THR A 426 4.09 18.51 -2.51
N SER A 427 4.04 19.42 -1.52
CA SER A 427 4.05 19.05 -0.09
C SER A 427 2.81 18.27 0.31
N ILE A 428 1.61 18.73 -0.10
CA ILE A 428 0.37 18.00 0.17
C ILE A 428 0.42 16.62 -0.49
N SER A 429 0.77 16.58 -1.77
CA SER A 429 0.79 15.35 -2.56
C SER A 429 1.80 14.33 -2.02
N PHE A 430 2.97 14.77 -1.58
CA PHE A 430 4.02 13.89 -1.04
C PHE A 430 3.56 13.08 0.18
N VAL A 431 2.66 13.64 1.00
CA VAL A 431 2.18 12.98 2.22
C VAL A 431 1.15 11.89 1.94
N LEU A 432 0.38 12.01 0.85
CA LEU A 432 -0.76 11.12 0.57
C LEU A 432 -0.37 9.63 0.46
N PRO A 433 0.71 9.22 -0.24
CA PRO A 433 1.12 7.82 -0.28
C PRO A 433 1.56 7.26 1.07
N PHE A 434 2.14 8.08 1.95
CA PHE A 434 2.55 7.65 3.30
C PHE A 434 1.35 7.45 4.22
N ILE A 435 0.34 8.33 4.13
CA ILE A 435 -0.96 8.10 4.78
C ILE A 435 -1.57 6.82 4.23
N TYR A 436 -1.53 6.63 2.91
CA TYR A 436 -2.10 5.44 2.31
C TYR A 436 -1.41 4.15 2.78
N ARG A 437 -0.07 4.14 2.84
CA ARG A 437 0.67 2.92 3.18
C ARG A 437 0.85 2.71 4.67
N GLY A 438 0.64 3.74 5.50
CA GLY A 438 0.99 3.74 6.92
C GLY A 438 2.49 3.64 7.18
N GLY A 439 3.33 3.94 6.18
CA GLY A 439 4.79 3.79 6.25
C GLY A 439 5.47 3.73 4.88
N TRP A 440 6.76 3.38 4.90
CA TRP A 440 7.58 3.24 3.68
C TRP A 440 7.25 1.96 2.89
N SER A 441 7.19 2.07 1.57
CA SER A 441 6.92 0.93 0.67
C SER A 441 8.16 0.56 -0.12
N GLN A 442 8.82 -0.54 0.23
CA GLN A 442 9.98 -1.05 -0.52
C GLN A 442 9.60 -1.49 -1.95
N GLN A 443 8.34 -1.88 -2.16
CA GLN A 443 7.84 -2.31 -3.47
C GLN A 443 7.62 -1.15 -4.46
N ALA A 444 7.70 0.10 -4.00
CA ALA A 444 7.60 1.26 -4.90
C ALA A 444 8.94 1.56 -5.61
N GLY A 445 9.94 0.68 -5.48
CA GLY A 445 11.22 0.79 -6.18
C GLY A 445 11.95 2.11 -5.88
N PHE A 446 12.48 2.74 -6.93
CA PHE A 446 13.22 4.00 -6.82
C PHE A 446 12.34 5.25 -6.73
N HIS A 447 11.05 5.16 -7.10
CA HIS A 447 10.12 6.29 -7.10
C HIS A 447 10.11 7.09 -5.78
N PRO A 448 9.92 6.48 -4.58
CA PRO A 448 9.84 7.25 -3.34
C PRO A 448 11.19 7.88 -2.94
N TYR A 449 12.33 7.31 -3.35
CA TYR A 449 13.66 7.88 -3.11
C TYR A 449 13.89 9.13 -3.97
N LEU A 450 13.57 9.06 -5.27
CA LEU A 450 13.65 10.21 -6.17
C LEU A 450 12.62 11.28 -5.78
N GLY A 451 11.39 10.90 -5.46
CA GLY A 451 10.35 11.81 -4.97
C GLY A 451 10.74 12.53 -3.68
N SER A 452 11.39 11.83 -2.74
CA SER A 452 11.92 12.46 -1.51
C SER A 452 13.06 13.45 -1.81
N THR A 453 13.91 13.12 -2.77
CA THR A 453 14.97 14.04 -3.24
C THR A 453 14.37 15.28 -3.89
N VAL A 454 13.37 15.12 -4.77
CA VAL A 454 12.64 16.22 -5.41
C VAL A 454 11.96 17.09 -4.37
N MET A 455 11.32 16.50 -3.35
CA MET A 455 10.72 17.24 -2.24
C MET A 455 11.76 18.08 -1.49
N ALA A 456 12.90 17.48 -1.11
CA ALA A 456 13.97 18.17 -0.41
C ALA A 456 14.53 19.35 -1.23
N LEU A 457 14.77 19.14 -2.53
CA LEU A 457 15.23 20.20 -3.44
C LEU A 457 14.19 21.31 -3.60
N THR A 458 12.89 20.97 -3.64
CA THR A 458 11.78 21.93 -3.74
C THR A 458 11.70 22.83 -2.51
N ILE A 459 11.82 22.26 -1.31
CA ILE A 459 11.87 23.04 -0.06
C ILE A 459 13.15 23.89 -0.02
N PHE A 460 14.29 23.31 -0.34
CA PHE A 460 15.57 24.01 -0.35
C PHE A 460 15.57 25.21 -1.32
N GLN A 461 14.96 25.05 -2.50
CA GLN A 461 14.73 26.13 -3.47
C GLN A 461 13.91 27.29 -2.89
N ALA A 462 12.80 26.98 -2.23
CA ALA A 462 11.93 27.99 -1.63
C ALA A 462 12.64 28.76 -0.51
N LEU A 463 13.38 28.05 0.35
CA LEU A 463 14.18 28.66 1.41
C LEU A 463 15.27 29.57 0.83
N MET A 464 16.04 29.07 -0.14
CA MET A 464 17.08 29.85 -0.82
C MET A 464 16.51 31.13 -1.43
N ALA A 465 15.35 31.03 -2.12
CA ALA A 465 14.68 32.18 -2.71
C ALA A 465 14.23 33.23 -1.66
N GLY A 466 13.94 32.81 -0.43
CA GLY A 466 13.66 33.69 0.70
C GLY A 466 14.85 34.57 1.11
N PHE A 467 16.08 34.04 0.97
CA PHE A 467 17.34 34.74 1.25
C PHE A 467 17.94 35.46 0.03
N ARG A 468 17.15 35.68 -1.02
CA ARG A 468 17.58 36.34 -2.26
C ARG A 468 18.26 37.70 -1.98
N PRO A 469 19.55 37.87 -2.32
CA PRO A 469 20.26 39.14 -2.12
C PRO A 469 19.69 40.30 -2.95
N SER A 470 19.99 41.55 -2.56
CA SER A 470 19.64 42.75 -3.34
C SER A 470 20.30 42.73 -4.73
N ARG A 471 19.82 43.58 -5.66
CA ARG A 471 20.29 43.57 -7.07
C ARG A 471 21.80 43.86 -7.20
N HIS A 472 22.35 44.70 -6.33
CA HIS A 472 23.74 45.14 -6.38
C HIS A 472 24.66 44.42 -5.39
N ALA A 473 24.17 43.37 -4.70
CA ALA A 473 24.98 42.63 -3.74
C ALA A 473 26.00 41.71 -4.45
N PRO A 474 27.25 41.59 -3.95
CA PRO A 474 28.30 40.79 -4.60
C PRO A 474 27.95 39.30 -4.69
N ARG A 475 27.22 38.77 -3.71
CA ARG A 475 26.78 37.35 -3.67
C ARG A 475 25.59 37.06 -4.58
N ARG A 476 25.07 38.05 -5.33
CA ARG A 476 23.88 37.86 -6.16
C ARG A 476 24.12 36.92 -7.34
N GLN A 477 25.32 36.95 -7.93
CA GLN A 477 25.68 36.07 -9.03
C GLN A 477 25.75 34.60 -8.57
N LEU A 478 26.34 34.36 -7.40
CA LEU A 478 26.39 33.05 -6.76
C LEU A 478 24.97 32.51 -6.52
N PHE A 479 24.10 33.32 -5.92
CA PHE A 479 22.68 32.97 -5.73
C PHE A 479 22.00 32.60 -7.05
N ASN A 480 22.18 33.40 -8.11
CA ASN A 480 21.51 33.14 -9.39
C ASN A 480 21.94 31.78 -9.98
N TRP A 481 23.24 31.43 -9.89
CA TRP A 481 23.74 30.15 -10.40
C TRP A 481 23.21 28.96 -9.58
N PHE A 482 23.26 29.04 -8.25
CA PHE A 482 22.73 27.98 -7.37
C PHE A 482 21.21 27.80 -7.51
N HIS A 483 20.47 28.91 -7.57
CA HIS A 483 19.02 28.89 -7.76
C HIS A 483 18.64 28.28 -9.11
N TRP A 484 19.36 28.64 -10.18
CA TRP A 484 19.13 28.06 -11.49
C TRP A 484 19.49 26.57 -11.56
N SER A 485 20.67 26.18 -11.07
CA SER A 485 21.18 24.81 -11.17
C SER A 485 20.33 23.83 -10.37
N THR A 486 20.03 24.17 -9.11
CA THR A 486 19.21 23.35 -8.21
C THR A 486 17.80 23.16 -8.79
N GLY A 487 17.26 24.18 -9.46
CA GLY A 487 15.89 24.18 -9.97
C GLY A 487 15.78 23.30 -11.19
N THR A 488 16.80 23.37 -12.05
CA THR A 488 16.94 22.51 -13.22
C THR A 488 17.10 21.04 -12.80
N ILE A 489 17.94 20.75 -11.79
CA ILE A 489 18.11 19.40 -11.25
C ILE A 489 16.78 18.85 -10.70
N ALA A 490 16.06 19.65 -9.89
CA ALA A 490 14.76 19.24 -9.35
C ALA A 490 13.75 18.92 -10.46
N ARG A 491 13.70 19.73 -11.52
CA ARG A 491 12.81 19.51 -12.68
C ARG A 491 13.14 18.20 -13.42
N ILE A 492 14.42 17.93 -13.67
CA ILE A 492 14.84 16.69 -14.35
C ILE A 492 14.46 15.47 -13.50
N LEU A 493 14.77 15.50 -12.21
CA LEU A 493 14.43 14.42 -11.29
C LEU A 493 12.91 14.23 -11.16
N ALA A 494 12.13 15.31 -11.20
CA ALA A 494 10.67 15.22 -11.15
C ALA A 494 10.09 14.50 -12.39
N VAL A 495 10.60 14.78 -13.59
CA VAL A 495 10.19 14.06 -14.80
C VAL A 495 10.49 12.56 -14.69
N VAL A 496 11.71 12.20 -14.27
CA VAL A 496 12.06 10.79 -14.03
C VAL A 496 11.16 10.14 -12.98
N THR A 497 10.87 10.87 -11.90
CA THR A 497 9.98 10.39 -10.83
C THR A 497 8.55 10.18 -11.33
N MET A 498 8.06 11.02 -12.24
CA MET A 498 6.73 10.86 -12.85
C MET A 498 6.66 9.62 -13.74
N PHE A 499 7.65 9.37 -14.61
CA PHE A 499 7.73 8.12 -15.39
C PHE A 499 7.63 6.89 -14.48
N LEU A 500 8.48 6.82 -13.45
CA LEU A 500 8.43 5.70 -12.51
C LEU A 500 7.11 5.60 -11.73
N GLY A 501 6.41 6.72 -11.53
CA GLY A 501 5.19 6.77 -10.72
C GLY A 501 3.93 6.35 -11.47
N MET A 502 3.87 6.59 -12.79
CA MET A 502 2.74 6.20 -13.64
C MET A 502 2.60 4.67 -13.75
N ASP A 503 3.74 3.98 -13.79
CA ASP A 503 3.84 2.53 -13.97
C ASP A 503 3.79 1.75 -12.63
N LEU A 504 3.61 2.44 -11.49
CA LEU A 504 3.48 1.75 -10.21
C LEU A 504 2.13 1.03 -10.14
N PRO A 505 2.05 -0.23 -9.64
CA PRO A 505 0.81 -1.00 -9.59
C PRO A 505 -0.38 -0.37 -8.86
N ALA A 506 -0.14 0.68 -8.07
CA ALA A 506 -1.18 1.41 -7.34
C ALA A 506 -1.83 2.55 -8.13
N LEU A 507 -1.23 2.95 -9.26
CA LEU A 507 -1.79 3.90 -10.21
C LEU A 507 -1.97 3.21 -11.56
N ASP A 508 -0.89 2.69 -12.13
CA ASP A 508 -0.85 1.84 -13.34
C ASP A 508 -1.67 2.46 -14.49
N LEU A 509 -1.14 3.56 -15.03
CA LEU A 509 -1.77 4.20 -16.19
C LEU A 509 -1.66 3.31 -17.44
N PRO A 510 -2.52 3.51 -18.47
CA PRO A 510 -2.56 2.62 -19.61
C PRO A 510 -1.26 2.62 -20.43
N ASP A 511 -0.50 1.54 -20.33
CA ASP A 511 0.67 1.28 -21.16
C ASP A 511 0.28 0.97 -22.62
N PRO A 512 1.07 1.42 -23.62
CA PRO A 512 2.22 2.34 -23.54
C PRO A 512 1.82 3.82 -23.71
N TRP A 513 0.51 4.13 -23.65
CA TRP A 513 -0.04 5.43 -24.02
C TRP A 513 0.47 6.55 -23.10
N ASP A 514 0.55 6.29 -21.81
CA ASP A 514 1.02 7.22 -20.79
C ASP A 514 2.49 7.59 -20.99
N THR A 515 3.35 6.61 -21.29
CA THR A 515 4.77 6.80 -21.62
C THR A 515 4.93 7.69 -22.85
N TYR A 516 4.22 7.39 -23.95
CA TYR A 516 4.29 8.23 -25.15
C TYR A 516 3.74 9.64 -24.93
N THR A 517 2.69 9.78 -24.12
CA THR A 517 2.11 11.08 -23.76
C THR A 517 3.11 11.91 -22.95
N MET A 518 3.82 11.29 -22.00
CA MET A 518 4.85 11.96 -21.21
C MET A 518 6.07 12.34 -22.06
N ILE A 519 6.52 11.47 -22.97
CA ILE A 519 7.57 11.80 -23.95
C ILE A 519 7.13 12.98 -24.81
N GLY A 520 5.88 12.99 -25.28
CA GLY A 520 5.28 14.09 -26.04
C GLY A 520 5.29 15.41 -25.26
N PHE A 521 4.94 15.38 -23.98
CA PHE A 521 5.02 16.55 -23.09
C PHE A 521 6.47 17.06 -22.92
N VAL A 522 7.43 16.15 -22.73
CA VAL A 522 8.85 16.52 -22.61
C VAL A 522 9.35 17.16 -23.92
N ALA A 523 9.02 16.56 -25.06
CA ALA A 523 9.37 17.09 -26.37
C ALA A 523 8.71 18.46 -26.64
N TRP A 524 7.44 18.62 -26.26
CA TRP A 524 6.72 19.90 -26.32
C TRP A 524 7.43 20.99 -25.53
N HIS A 525 7.82 20.68 -24.28
CA HIS A 525 8.50 21.64 -23.43
C HIS A 525 9.88 22.02 -23.96
N VAL A 526 10.70 21.04 -24.36
CA VAL A 526 12.03 21.28 -24.93
C VAL A 526 11.93 22.05 -26.25
N GLY A 527 10.98 21.70 -27.11
CA GLY A 527 10.75 22.38 -28.39
C GLY A 527 10.42 23.86 -28.22
N ILE A 528 9.58 24.21 -27.24
CA ILE A 528 9.24 25.60 -26.95
C ILE A 528 10.42 26.36 -26.33
N ASP A 529 11.19 25.73 -25.43
CA ASP A 529 12.42 26.31 -24.89
C ASP A 529 13.40 26.64 -26.03
N VAL A 530 13.63 25.70 -26.97
CA VAL A 530 14.50 25.91 -28.14
C VAL A 530 13.96 26.99 -29.06
N LEU A 531 12.66 27.00 -29.36
CA LEU A 531 12.02 28.02 -30.19
C LEU A 531 12.20 29.43 -29.62
N LEU A 532 11.98 29.60 -28.31
CA LEU A 532 12.12 30.88 -27.64
C LEU A 532 13.59 31.33 -27.53
N GLU A 533 14.53 30.39 -27.42
CA GLU A 533 15.97 30.66 -27.43
C GLU A 533 16.43 31.11 -28.83
N ILE A 534 16.05 30.39 -29.89
CA ILE A 534 16.34 30.77 -31.29
C ILE A 534 15.75 32.14 -31.62
N HIS A 535 14.50 32.37 -31.25
CA HIS A 535 13.85 33.66 -31.47
C HIS A 535 14.56 34.81 -30.74
N SER A 536 14.97 34.57 -29.48
CA SER A 536 15.71 35.57 -28.70
C SER A 536 17.09 35.86 -29.32
N TYR A 537 17.79 34.83 -29.80
CA TYR A 537 19.05 34.98 -30.52
C TYR A 537 18.89 35.78 -31.83
N CYS A 538 17.89 35.44 -32.63
CA CYS A 538 17.59 36.14 -33.89
C CYS A 538 17.23 37.61 -33.67
N LEU A 539 16.49 37.94 -32.60
CA LEU A 539 16.17 39.31 -32.23
C LEU A 539 17.42 40.11 -31.85
N ILE A 540 18.31 39.54 -31.02
CA ILE A 540 19.57 40.19 -30.63
C ILE A 540 20.43 40.46 -31.86
N ARG A 541 20.63 39.45 -32.71
CA ARG A 541 21.41 39.60 -33.95
C ARG A 541 20.81 40.65 -34.90
N LYS A 542 19.47 40.70 -35.01
CA LYS A 542 18.78 41.71 -35.83
C LYS A 542 18.98 43.12 -35.25
N ALA A 543 18.97 43.27 -33.93
CA ALA A 543 19.24 44.55 -33.27
C ALA A 543 20.70 45.01 -33.48
N GLU A 544 21.67 44.10 -33.35
CA GLU A 544 23.10 44.40 -33.60
C GLU A 544 23.36 44.86 -35.04
N VAL A 545 22.75 44.20 -36.03
CA VAL A 545 22.87 44.59 -37.45
C VAL A 545 22.24 45.97 -37.73
N ILE A 546 21.07 46.26 -37.13
CA ILE A 546 20.39 47.56 -37.29
C ILE A 546 21.18 48.70 -36.62
N GLU A 547 21.90 48.41 -35.53
CA GLU A 547 22.74 49.39 -34.85
C GLU A 547 23.98 49.79 -35.68
N ASP A 548 24.50 48.86 -36.49
CA ASP A 548 25.63 49.09 -37.41
C ASP A 548 25.22 49.91 -38.66
N ASP A 549 24.02 49.67 -39.19
CA ASP A 549 23.46 50.36 -40.36
C ASP A 549 22.71 51.66 -40.01
N ARG A 550 23.41 52.71 -39.54
CA ARG A 550 22.78 54.01 -39.23
C ARG A 550 22.10 54.66 -40.44
N VAL A 551 20.76 54.67 -40.49
CA VAL A 551 19.81 55.80 -40.77
C VAL A 551 18.36 55.25 -40.64
N GLN A 552 17.49 55.92 -39.85
CA GLN A 552 16.12 55.50 -39.40
C GLN A 552 16.05 54.40 -38.32
N ILE A 553 16.55 54.73 -37.13
CA ILE A 553 16.85 53.76 -36.06
C ILE A 553 15.70 53.55 -35.07
N LEU A 554 14.95 54.59 -34.69
CA LEU A 554 13.98 54.46 -33.58
C LEU A 554 12.70 53.71 -33.98
N GLN A 555 12.16 54.01 -35.16
CA GLN A 555 10.91 53.40 -35.65
C GLN A 555 11.10 51.90 -35.96
N SER A 556 12.24 51.52 -36.56
CA SER A 556 12.57 50.14 -36.92
C SER A 556 12.83 49.26 -35.69
N LEU A 557 13.55 49.78 -34.66
CA LEU A 557 13.73 49.09 -33.38
C LEU A 557 12.41 48.86 -32.65
N THR A 558 11.59 49.91 -32.50
CA THR A 558 10.29 49.79 -31.80
C THR A 558 9.34 48.81 -32.48
N THR A 559 9.39 48.70 -33.82
CA THR A 559 8.59 47.75 -34.58
C THR A 559 9.09 46.31 -34.38
N ALA A 560 10.40 46.07 -34.46
CA ALA A 560 10.99 44.75 -34.22
C ALA A 560 10.78 44.27 -32.76
N GLU A 561 10.84 45.18 -31.78
CA GLU A 561 10.53 44.90 -30.37
C GLU A 561 9.06 44.58 -30.15
N ALA A 562 8.15 45.29 -30.84
CA ALA A 562 6.71 45.04 -30.78
C ALA A 562 6.35 43.67 -31.40
N GLU A 563 6.91 43.34 -32.56
CA GLU A 563 6.76 42.03 -33.21
C GLU A 563 7.30 40.90 -32.33
N GLY A 564 8.48 41.08 -31.74
CA GLY A 564 9.07 40.10 -30.80
C GLY A 564 8.24 39.91 -29.54
N ARG A 565 7.65 40.98 -29.00
CA ARG A 565 6.73 40.92 -27.86
C ARG A 565 5.46 40.13 -28.20
N LEU A 566 4.84 40.44 -29.35
CA LEU A 566 3.63 39.77 -29.81
C LEU A 566 3.91 38.27 -30.04
N PHE A 567 5.00 37.93 -30.71
CA PHE A 567 5.41 36.54 -30.93
C PHE A 567 5.55 35.78 -29.61
N LYS A 568 6.30 36.32 -28.64
CA LYS A 568 6.48 35.68 -27.33
C LYS A 568 5.15 35.50 -26.58
N GLN A 569 4.23 36.47 -26.63
CA GLN A 569 2.90 36.34 -26.02
C GLN A 569 2.05 35.24 -26.67
N ILE A 570 2.08 35.14 -28.01
CA ILE A 570 1.39 34.08 -28.75
C ILE A 570 1.97 32.72 -28.38
N VAL A 571 3.31 32.57 -28.39
CA VAL A 571 3.98 31.32 -28.04
C VAL A 571 3.68 30.91 -26.60
N LEU A 572 3.68 31.84 -25.63
CA LEU A 572 3.29 31.53 -24.25
C LEU A 572 1.85 31.03 -24.14
N SER A 573 0.93 31.68 -24.86
CA SER A 573 -0.48 31.28 -24.85
C SER A 573 -0.67 29.87 -25.42
N ILE A 574 -0.04 29.59 -26.57
CA ILE A 574 -0.01 28.25 -27.18
C ILE A 574 0.61 27.24 -26.22
N TYR A 575 1.72 27.58 -25.58
CA TYR A 575 2.42 26.72 -24.63
C TYR A 575 1.55 26.34 -23.43
N VAL A 576 0.85 27.32 -22.83
CA VAL A 576 -0.07 27.09 -21.72
C VAL A 576 -1.23 26.20 -22.16
N CYS A 577 -1.82 26.45 -23.33
CA CYS A 577 -2.88 25.59 -23.88
C CYS A 577 -2.39 24.15 -24.09
N GLY A 578 -1.19 23.96 -24.66
CA GLY A 578 -0.59 22.64 -24.83
C GLY A 578 -0.39 21.91 -23.49
N ASN A 579 0.14 22.59 -22.47
CA ASN A 579 0.30 22.01 -21.13
C ASN A 579 -1.05 21.61 -20.51
N VAL A 580 -2.10 22.41 -20.72
CA VAL A 580 -3.45 22.08 -20.24
C VAL A 580 -3.98 20.83 -20.95
N VAL A 581 -3.74 20.67 -22.26
CA VAL A 581 -4.13 19.46 -22.99
C VAL A 581 -3.44 18.21 -22.43
N PHE A 582 -2.12 18.25 -22.23
CA PHE A 582 -1.39 17.13 -21.61
C PHE A 582 -1.89 16.85 -20.18
N LEU A 583 -2.12 17.89 -19.38
CA LEU A 583 -2.66 17.73 -18.04
C LEU A 583 -4.05 17.06 -18.05
N ILE A 584 -4.97 17.53 -18.90
CA ILE A 584 -6.32 16.95 -19.01
C ILE A 584 -6.24 15.49 -19.44
N ALA A 585 -5.34 15.14 -20.35
CA ALA A 585 -5.11 13.76 -20.76
C ALA A 585 -4.75 12.87 -19.55
N PHE A 586 -3.75 13.27 -18.75
CA PHE A 586 -3.35 12.52 -17.56
C PHE A 586 -4.43 12.48 -16.48
N LEU A 587 -5.13 13.59 -16.21
CA LEU A 587 -6.21 13.62 -15.23
C LEU A 587 -7.39 12.74 -15.65
N THR A 588 -7.69 12.69 -16.95
CA THR A 588 -8.72 11.81 -17.50
C THR A 588 -8.32 10.35 -17.35
N ALA A 589 -7.07 10.00 -17.66
CA ALA A 589 -6.53 8.65 -17.47
C ALA A 589 -6.60 8.22 -15.99
N ILE A 590 -6.18 9.08 -15.06
CA ILE A 590 -6.29 8.84 -13.61
C ILE A 590 -7.73 8.59 -13.16
N ASN A 591 -8.68 9.29 -13.77
CA ASN A 591 -10.10 9.14 -13.43
C ASN A 591 -10.72 7.84 -13.97
N GLN A 592 -10.19 7.31 -15.08
CA GLN A 592 -10.71 6.11 -15.74
C GLN A 592 -10.27 4.79 -15.11
N ILE A 593 -9.08 4.76 -14.49
CA ILE A 593 -8.51 3.57 -13.80
C ILE A 593 -9.18 3.26 -12.46
#